data_AF-W7IN05-F1
#
_entry.id   AF-W7IN05-F1
#
_cell.length_a   1.000
_cell.length_b   1.000
_cell.length_c   1.000
_cell.angle_alpha   90.00
_cell.angle_beta   90.00
_cell.angle_gamma   90.00
#
_symmetry.space_group_name_H-M   'P 1'
#
loop_
_entity.id
_entity.type
_entity.pdbx_description
1 polymer ?
#
loop_
_entity_poly.entity_id
_entity_poly.type
_entity_poly.pdbx_seq_one_letter_code
_entity_poly.pdbx_strand_id
1 'polypeptide(L)'
;MGAELTLADDWLRGPRRPRPVPEPVRAVDRWQRSAAALLPGLLAGALPDVVRDAERVLRGCPLTDHTLEVLAGALAALVHADRVDLAARWGDDLLGRARERGATTWSAVLGAARAEISLRQGALRVARSTAEESLRMLPDRSWGILVALPLATMLSAETALGVTPSAALRHVLPESAYDTVFGVRYLYARGMHHLATERVLAAVADLEECGRRMTGWGLDLPSLAPWRTGLAAAHLRAGRVRAAALLADEQLALPAAASRYTRALALRVLARSRGAGLLHQAAEEFRAAGDRYAAAVSLAELSRTLTEGGDPAEARRVARSATDEAKLCGVTDLVDRVLRHRPAAHPEPTDAAFADLSEAEQRVATLAALGHTNKEIADRLHVTVSTVEQHLTRVYRKLGVRRRGDLPARLATGRPA
;
A
#
# COMPACT_ATOMS: atom_id res chain seq x y z
N MET A 1 -34.90 0.14 -10.19
CA MET A 1 -34.06 0.88 -9.23
C MET A 1 -32.62 0.83 -9.72
N GLY A 2 -32.24 1.72 -10.64
CA GLY A 2 -31.00 1.61 -11.43
C GLY A 2 -30.50 2.97 -11.94
N ALA A 3 -30.68 4.00 -11.12
CA ALA A 3 -30.27 5.39 -11.34
C ALA A 3 -29.95 5.91 -9.93
N GLU A 4 -28.79 6.42 -9.54
CA GLU A 4 -27.66 7.04 -10.21
C GLU A 4 -26.43 6.86 -9.29
N LEU A 5 -25.36 6.23 -9.80
CA LEU A 5 -24.07 5.99 -9.11
C LEU A 5 -23.01 6.99 -9.60
N THR A 6 -23.37 8.26 -9.75
CA THR A 6 -22.60 9.20 -10.59
C THR A 6 -21.32 9.71 -9.95
N LEU A 7 -21.18 9.68 -8.61
CA LEU A 7 -19.91 10.01 -7.94
C LEU A 7 -19.03 8.79 -7.67
N ALA A 8 -19.67 7.64 -7.48
CA ALA A 8 -18.99 6.39 -7.25
C ALA A 8 -18.12 6.04 -8.48
N ASP A 9 -18.57 6.31 -9.71
CA ASP A 9 -17.86 5.86 -10.91
C ASP A 9 -16.49 6.54 -11.14
N ASP A 10 -16.35 7.85 -10.89
CA ASP A 10 -15.05 8.55 -11.02
C ASP A 10 -14.07 8.18 -9.89
N TRP A 11 -14.58 8.01 -8.66
CA TRP A 11 -13.80 7.53 -7.50
C TRP A 11 -13.41 6.06 -7.63
N LEU A 12 -14.26 5.24 -8.25
CA LEU A 12 -14.05 3.81 -8.41
C LEU A 12 -13.19 3.49 -9.63
N ARG A 13 -13.42 4.10 -10.80
CA ARG A 13 -12.88 3.63 -12.09
C ARG A 13 -11.92 4.58 -12.80
N GLY A 14 -11.75 5.82 -12.30
CA GLY A 14 -11.00 6.87 -13.00
C GLY A 14 -11.71 7.43 -14.24
N PRO A 15 -11.21 8.53 -14.85
CA PRO A 15 -11.94 9.33 -15.83
C PRO A 15 -11.99 8.61 -17.18
N ARG A 16 -13.01 7.77 -17.39
CA ARG A 16 -13.22 7.06 -18.66
C ARG A 16 -14.59 7.40 -19.27
N ARG A 17 -14.78 8.67 -19.67
CA ARG A 17 -15.57 9.20 -20.83
C ARG A 17 -16.13 10.61 -20.54
N PRO A 18 -16.22 11.51 -21.55
CA PRO A 18 -16.97 12.76 -21.40
C PRO A 18 -18.48 12.48 -21.34
N ARG A 19 -19.21 13.17 -20.47
CA ARG A 19 -20.68 13.09 -20.33
C ARG A 19 -21.35 14.47 -20.28
N PRO A 20 -22.63 14.55 -20.69
CA PRO A 20 -23.36 15.81 -20.85
C PRO A 20 -23.70 16.46 -19.51
N VAL A 21 -23.78 17.79 -19.53
CA VAL A 21 -24.00 18.68 -18.38
C VAL A 21 -25.37 18.39 -17.72
N PRO A 22 -25.46 18.22 -16.38
CA PRO A 22 -26.75 18.02 -15.71
C PRO A 22 -27.45 19.35 -15.35
N GLU A 23 -28.79 19.36 -15.44
CA GLU A 23 -29.70 20.39 -14.91
C GLU A 23 -29.89 20.30 -13.37
N PRO A 24 -30.73 21.16 -12.75
CA PRO A 24 -30.37 22.16 -11.75
C PRO A 24 -30.09 21.63 -10.32
N VAL A 25 -29.39 22.48 -9.55
CA VAL A 25 -28.72 22.20 -8.27
C VAL A 25 -29.64 21.71 -7.13
N ARG A 26 -29.47 20.46 -6.71
CA ARG A 26 -29.94 19.91 -5.42
C ARG A 26 -28.84 20.01 -4.34
N ALA A 27 -29.22 19.96 -3.06
CA ALA A 27 -28.28 19.99 -1.93
C ALA A 27 -27.28 18.81 -1.91
N VAL A 28 -27.67 17.65 -2.46
CA VAL A 28 -26.80 16.48 -2.65
C VAL A 28 -25.66 16.80 -3.62
N ASP A 29 -25.94 17.53 -4.71
CA ASP A 29 -24.95 17.90 -5.73
C ASP A 29 -23.82 18.79 -5.15
N ARG A 30 -24.12 19.60 -4.12
CA ARG A 30 -23.12 20.46 -3.47
C ARG A 30 -22.04 19.64 -2.76
N TRP A 31 -22.46 18.64 -1.99
CA TRP A 31 -21.54 17.80 -1.21
C TRP A 31 -20.79 16.82 -2.10
N GLN A 32 -21.48 16.30 -3.10
CA GLN A 32 -20.91 15.53 -4.20
C GLN A 32 -19.78 16.29 -4.91
N ARG A 33 -20.00 17.55 -5.32
CA ARG A 33 -18.93 18.38 -5.91
C ARG A 33 -17.75 18.60 -4.96
N SER A 34 -18.02 18.80 -3.67
CA SER A 34 -16.96 18.99 -2.66
C SER A 34 -16.15 17.71 -2.45
N ALA A 35 -16.79 16.54 -2.44
CA ALA A 35 -16.10 15.24 -2.34
C ALA A 35 -15.33 14.88 -3.62
N ALA A 36 -15.84 15.28 -4.80
CA ALA A 36 -15.15 15.09 -6.07
C ALA A 36 -13.82 15.86 -6.15
N ALA A 37 -13.68 16.98 -5.42
CA ALA A 37 -12.45 17.75 -5.36
C ALA A 37 -11.35 17.13 -4.49
N LEU A 38 -11.68 16.17 -3.61
CA LEU A 38 -10.72 15.57 -2.66
C LEU A 38 -9.64 14.74 -3.37
N LEU A 39 -10.04 13.94 -4.36
CA LEU A 39 -9.12 13.04 -5.07
C LEU A 39 -8.09 13.82 -5.93
N PRO A 40 -8.49 14.82 -6.75
CA PRO A 40 -7.53 15.70 -7.40
C PRO A 40 -6.56 16.37 -6.43
N GLY A 41 -7.05 16.83 -5.26
CA GLY A 41 -6.20 17.42 -4.24
C GLY A 41 -5.16 16.44 -3.68
N LEU A 42 -5.55 15.18 -3.45
CA LEU A 42 -4.63 14.12 -3.01
C LEU A 42 -3.57 13.81 -4.07
N LEU A 43 -3.97 13.70 -5.35
CA LEU A 43 -3.06 13.45 -6.47
C LEU A 43 -2.08 14.61 -6.68
N ALA A 44 -2.51 15.84 -6.43
CA ALA A 44 -1.67 17.03 -6.50
C ALA A 44 -0.78 17.23 -5.26
N GLY A 45 -0.95 16.43 -4.19
CA GLY A 45 -0.23 16.61 -2.92
C GLY A 45 -0.69 17.82 -2.10
N ALA A 46 -1.85 18.40 -2.41
CA ALA A 46 -2.43 19.57 -1.73
C ALA A 46 -3.13 19.18 -0.41
N LEU A 47 -2.42 18.48 0.48
CA LEU A 47 -2.99 17.89 1.69
C LEU A 47 -3.74 18.88 2.60
N PRO A 48 -3.28 20.12 2.84
CA PRO A 48 -4.02 21.08 3.66
C PRO A 48 -5.41 21.42 3.10
N ASP A 49 -5.53 21.52 1.77
CA ASP A 49 -6.81 21.79 1.11
C ASP A 49 -7.75 20.59 1.18
N VAL A 50 -7.21 19.39 0.97
CA VAL A 50 -7.96 18.14 1.13
C VAL A 50 -8.53 18.02 2.54
N VAL A 51 -7.72 18.30 3.57
CA VAL A 51 -8.17 18.25 4.97
C VAL A 51 -9.29 19.25 5.22
N ARG A 52 -9.11 20.51 4.79
CA ARG A 52 -10.09 21.58 4.94
C ARG A 52 -11.42 21.24 4.26
N ASP A 53 -11.37 20.69 3.06
CA ASP A 53 -12.57 20.36 2.28
C ASP A 53 -13.26 19.10 2.81
N ALA A 54 -12.50 18.08 3.23
CA ALA A 54 -13.04 16.88 3.88
C ALA A 54 -13.75 17.23 5.20
N GLU A 55 -13.15 18.08 6.03
CA GLU A 55 -13.80 18.57 7.26
C GLU A 55 -15.08 19.38 6.96
N ARG A 56 -15.09 20.18 5.90
CA ARG A 56 -16.30 20.91 5.48
C ARG A 56 -17.43 19.95 5.12
N VAL A 57 -17.13 18.87 4.39
CA VAL A 57 -18.08 17.82 4.07
C VAL A 57 -18.57 17.15 5.35
N LEU A 58 -17.68 16.71 6.23
CA LEU A 58 -18.04 15.96 7.45
C LEU A 58 -18.87 16.79 8.45
N ARG A 59 -18.62 18.11 8.54
CA ARG A 59 -19.41 19.01 9.39
C ARG A 59 -20.80 19.30 8.82
N GLY A 60 -20.92 19.46 7.51
CA GLY A 60 -22.13 20.01 6.88
C GLY A 60 -23.03 18.98 6.19
N CYS A 61 -22.50 17.82 5.82
CA CYS A 61 -23.24 16.82 5.07
C CYS A 61 -24.06 15.92 6.03
N PRO A 62 -25.40 15.81 5.84
CA PRO A 62 -26.21 14.93 6.67
C PRO A 62 -25.87 13.46 6.40
N LEU A 63 -26.08 12.58 7.38
CA LEU A 63 -25.97 11.13 7.20
C LEU A 63 -27.30 10.56 6.70
N THR A 64 -27.33 10.15 5.43
CA THR A 64 -28.48 9.57 4.72
C THR A 64 -28.00 8.49 3.75
N ASP A 65 -28.90 7.71 3.17
CA ASP A 65 -28.54 6.68 2.18
C ASP A 65 -27.77 7.24 0.97
N HIS A 66 -28.08 8.47 0.54
CA HIS A 66 -27.46 9.10 -0.63
C HIS A 66 -26.15 9.84 -0.32
N THR A 67 -25.80 10.00 0.95
CA THR A 67 -24.63 10.77 1.39
C THR A 67 -23.61 9.92 2.15
N LEU A 68 -23.91 8.65 2.42
CA LEU A 68 -23.01 7.73 3.11
C LEU A 68 -21.65 7.62 2.40
N GLU A 69 -21.64 7.43 1.08
CA GLU A 69 -20.40 7.33 0.29
C GLU A 69 -19.60 8.62 0.30
N VAL A 70 -20.27 9.78 0.29
CA VAL A 70 -19.64 11.11 0.37
C VAL A 70 -18.92 11.28 1.72
N LEU A 71 -19.57 10.88 2.81
CA LEU A 71 -18.98 10.92 4.15
C LEU A 71 -17.82 9.93 4.29
N ALA A 72 -17.96 8.71 3.76
CA ALA A 72 -16.91 7.70 3.76
C ALA A 72 -15.69 8.14 2.92
N GLY A 73 -15.91 8.76 1.76
CA GLY A 73 -14.86 9.36 0.94
C GLY A 73 -14.12 10.49 1.65
N ALA A 74 -14.83 11.34 2.41
CA ALA A 74 -14.21 12.38 3.23
C ALA A 74 -13.36 11.81 4.38
N LEU A 75 -13.82 10.73 5.04
CA LEU A 75 -13.00 10.00 6.03
C LEU A 75 -11.74 9.42 5.40
N ALA A 76 -11.86 8.77 4.23
CA ALA A 76 -10.72 8.23 3.49
C ALA A 76 -9.73 9.34 3.09
N ALA A 77 -10.22 10.50 2.66
CA ALA A 77 -9.38 11.64 2.33
C ALA A 77 -8.57 12.15 3.53
N LEU A 78 -9.17 12.22 4.72
CA LEU A 78 -8.45 12.56 5.95
C LEU A 78 -7.37 11.52 6.29
N VAL A 79 -7.66 10.23 6.12
CA VAL A 79 -6.66 9.15 6.30
C VAL A 79 -5.49 9.32 5.34
N HIS A 80 -5.77 9.54 4.05
CA HIS A 80 -4.76 9.67 3.00
C HIS A 80 -3.98 11.00 3.06
N ALA A 81 -4.48 11.98 3.82
CA ALA A 81 -3.80 13.24 4.14
C ALA A 81 -3.14 13.24 5.53
N ASP A 82 -2.89 12.06 6.11
CA ASP A 82 -2.23 11.84 7.41
C ASP A 82 -2.96 12.47 8.62
N ARG A 83 -4.23 12.83 8.48
CA ARG A 83 -5.09 13.32 9.58
C ARG A 83 -5.95 12.22 10.16
N VAL A 84 -5.28 11.13 10.52
CA VAL A 84 -5.90 9.92 11.09
C VAL A 84 -6.59 10.22 12.43
N ASP A 85 -6.11 11.22 13.18
CA ASP A 85 -6.73 11.70 14.42
C ASP A 85 -8.13 12.30 14.17
N LEU A 86 -8.27 13.14 13.14
CA LEU A 86 -9.54 13.73 12.74
C LEU A 86 -10.47 12.65 12.16
N ALA A 87 -9.93 11.78 11.31
CA ALA A 87 -10.69 10.69 10.72
C ALA A 87 -11.30 9.79 11.81
N ALA A 88 -10.55 9.48 12.87
CA ALA A 88 -11.04 8.69 14.00
C ALA A 88 -12.20 9.39 14.72
N ARG A 89 -12.06 10.68 15.06
CA ARG A 89 -13.12 11.45 15.73
C ARG A 89 -14.41 11.48 14.91
N TRP A 90 -14.31 11.78 13.62
CA TRP A 90 -15.48 11.80 12.72
C TRP A 90 -16.06 10.40 12.47
N GLY A 91 -15.20 9.39 12.34
CA GLY A 91 -15.62 8.01 12.15
C GLY A 91 -16.39 7.46 13.35
N ASP A 92 -15.93 7.76 14.57
CA ASP A 92 -16.59 7.36 15.82
C ASP A 92 -17.97 8.03 15.95
N ASP A 93 -18.07 9.34 15.67
CA ASP A 93 -19.34 10.07 15.67
C ASP A 93 -20.34 9.53 14.63
N LEU A 94 -19.90 9.35 13.38
CA LEU A 94 -20.76 8.83 12.30
C LEU A 94 -21.24 7.41 12.60
N LEU A 95 -20.35 6.54 13.08
CA LEU A 95 -20.69 5.17 13.44
C LEU A 95 -21.67 5.12 14.63
N GLY A 96 -21.49 6.00 15.63
CA GLY A 96 -22.44 6.16 16.73
C GLY A 96 -23.84 6.53 16.22
N ARG A 97 -23.93 7.57 15.38
CA ARG A 97 -25.18 8.03 14.76
C ARG A 97 -25.84 6.99 13.85
N ALA A 98 -25.08 6.09 13.24
CA ALA A 98 -25.61 4.97 12.45
C ALA A 98 -26.21 3.88 13.34
N ARG A 99 -25.53 3.56 14.45
CA ARG A 99 -25.98 2.57 15.45
C ARG A 99 -27.22 3.02 16.20
N GLU A 100 -27.29 4.28 16.62
CA GLU A 100 -28.47 4.87 17.28
C GLU A 100 -29.73 4.79 16.42
N ARG A 101 -29.60 4.88 15.10
CA ARG A 101 -30.70 4.76 14.15
C ARG A 101 -31.06 3.32 13.79
N GLY A 102 -30.29 2.32 14.27
CA GLY A 102 -30.47 0.93 13.88
C GLY A 102 -30.16 0.65 12.39
N ALA A 103 -29.40 1.53 11.72
CA ALA A 103 -29.10 1.40 10.31
C ALA A 103 -27.92 0.43 10.09
N THR A 104 -28.23 -0.87 9.88
CA THR A 104 -27.23 -1.94 9.77
C THR A 104 -26.22 -1.71 8.64
N THR A 105 -26.68 -1.32 7.44
CA THR A 105 -25.80 -1.07 6.29
C THR A 105 -24.85 0.09 6.55
N TRP A 106 -25.33 1.18 7.14
CA TRP A 106 -24.49 2.34 7.46
C TRP A 106 -23.45 1.97 8.50
N SER A 107 -23.86 1.22 9.53
CA SER A 107 -22.97 0.74 10.59
C SER A 107 -21.88 -0.18 10.04
N ALA A 108 -22.21 -1.05 9.09
CA ALA A 108 -21.24 -1.92 8.42
C ALA A 108 -20.21 -1.11 7.61
N VAL A 109 -20.66 -0.19 6.75
CA VAL A 109 -19.77 0.63 5.91
C VAL A 109 -18.88 1.55 6.74
N LEU A 110 -19.46 2.26 7.72
CA LEU A 110 -18.71 3.13 8.62
C LEU A 110 -17.80 2.33 9.55
N GLY A 111 -18.20 1.13 9.96
CA GLY A 111 -17.36 0.17 10.67
C GLY A 111 -16.14 -0.25 9.86
N ALA A 112 -16.30 -0.55 8.58
CA ALA A 112 -15.19 -0.87 7.68
C ALA A 112 -14.23 0.31 7.51
N ALA A 113 -14.76 1.54 7.37
CA ALA A 113 -13.94 2.76 7.34
C ALA A 113 -13.20 2.97 8.67
N ARG A 114 -13.87 2.73 9.81
CA ARG A 114 -13.25 2.83 11.15
C ARG A 114 -12.16 1.78 11.37
N ALA A 115 -12.33 0.57 10.85
CA ALA A 115 -11.32 -0.47 10.88
C ALA A 115 -10.05 -0.03 10.13
N GLU A 116 -10.20 0.61 8.98
CA GLU A 116 -9.07 1.18 8.24
C GLU A 116 -8.37 2.29 9.03
N ILE A 117 -9.14 3.20 9.63
CA ILE A 117 -8.57 4.24 10.48
C ILE A 117 -7.76 3.61 11.63
N SER A 118 -8.27 2.55 12.27
CA SER A 118 -7.54 1.81 13.30
C SER A 118 -6.25 1.17 12.77
N LEU A 119 -6.26 0.64 11.55
CA LEU A 119 -5.06 0.07 10.92
C LEU A 119 -3.99 1.15 10.77
N ARG A 120 -4.39 2.34 10.29
CA ARG A 120 -3.51 3.50 10.11
C ARG A 120 -3.00 4.11 11.41
N GLN A 121 -3.71 3.91 12.51
CA GLN A 121 -3.24 4.26 13.86
C GLN A 121 -2.20 3.26 14.40
N GLY A 122 -1.99 2.14 13.71
CA GLY A 122 -1.20 1.01 14.22
C GLY A 122 -1.95 0.16 15.24
N ALA A 123 -3.26 0.35 15.43
CA ALA A 123 -4.09 -0.42 16.36
C ALA A 123 -4.54 -1.75 15.71
N LEU A 124 -3.59 -2.61 15.37
CA LEU A 124 -3.77 -3.79 14.50
C LEU A 124 -4.88 -4.74 14.97
N ARG A 125 -4.93 -5.04 16.28
CA ARG A 125 -5.94 -5.96 16.84
C ARG A 125 -7.36 -5.38 16.73
N VAL A 126 -7.50 -4.07 17.00
CA VAL A 126 -8.75 -3.33 16.85
C VAL A 126 -9.17 -3.29 15.39
N ALA A 127 -8.25 -2.97 14.48
CA ALA A 127 -8.50 -2.96 13.05
C ALA A 127 -9.05 -4.31 12.56
N ARG A 128 -8.41 -5.42 12.96
CA ARG A 128 -8.85 -6.78 12.63
C ARG A 128 -10.25 -7.06 13.17
N SER A 129 -10.50 -6.85 14.46
CA SER A 129 -11.79 -7.17 15.08
C SER A 129 -12.93 -6.31 14.52
N THR A 130 -12.68 -5.02 14.25
CA THR A 130 -13.70 -4.12 13.69
C THR A 130 -14.00 -4.45 12.22
N ALA A 131 -12.99 -4.85 11.43
CA ALA A 131 -13.21 -5.33 10.06
C ALA A 131 -14.04 -6.62 10.04
N GLU A 132 -13.72 -7.57 10.93
CA GLU A 132 -14.46 -8.83 11.09
C GLU A 132 -15.89 -8.61 11.59
N GLU A 133 -16.10 -7.72 12.56
CA GLU A 133 -17.44 -7.33 13.03
C GLU A 133 -18.25 -6.76 11.87
N SER A 134 -17.68 -5.82 11.10
CA SER A 134 -18.33 -5.21 9.95
C SER A 134 -18.74 -6.28 8.93
N LEU A 135 -17.83 -7.17 8.55
CA LEU A 135 -18.10 -8.27 7.62
C LEU A 135 -19.28 -9.16 8.08
N ARG A 136 -19.45 -9.39 9.38
CA ARG A 136 -20.56 -10.18 9.93
C ARG A 136 -21.91 -9.47 9.91
N MET A 137 -21.95 -8.14 9.75
CA MET A 137 -23.20 -7.38 9.77
C MET A 137 -24.05 -7.55 8.51
N LEU A 138 -23.42 -7.87 7.38
CA LEU A 138 -24.08 -8.02 6.09
C LEU A 138 -23.59 -9.31 5.40
N PRO A 139 -24.47 -10.07 4.73
CA PRO A 139 -24.03 -11.15 3.85
C PRO A 139 -23.09 -10.65 2.74
N ASP A 140 -22.13 -11.47 2.28
CA ASP A 140 -21.15 -11.12 1.23
C ASP A 140 -21.80 -10.48 -0.01
N ARG A 141 -22.92 -11.03 -0.47
CA ARG A 141 -23.68 -10.50 -1.63
C ARG A 141 -24.24 -9.10 -1.44
N SER A 142 -24.48 -8.68 -0.19
CA SER A 142 -25.05 -7.38 0.14
C SER A 142 -24.00 -6.27 0.21
N TRP A 143 -22.72 -6.63 0.29
CA TRP A 143 -21.61 -5.67 0.24
C TRP A 143 -21.27 -5.20 -1.17
N GLY A 144 -21.58 -6.00 -2.19
CA GLY A 144 -21.10 -5.75 -3.55
C GLY A 144 -19.58 -5.59 -3.60
N ILE A 145 -19.10 -4.63 -4.39
CA ILE A 145 -17.66 -4.33 -4.52
C ILE A 145 -17.02 -3.78 -3.22
N LEU A 146 -17.81 -3.21 -2.31
CA LEU A 146 -17.30 -2.59 -1.08
C LEU A 146 -16.76 -3.62 -0.09
N VAL A 147 -17.07 -4.91 -0.25
CA VAL A 147 -16.52 -6.00 0.58
C VAL A 147 -14.98 -6.02 0.56
N ALA A 148 -14.37 -5.54 -0.51
CA ALA A 148 -12.92 -5.47 -0.64
C ALA A 148 -12.27 -4.55 0.41
N LEU A 149 -12.97 -3.52 0.91
CA LEU A 149 -12.45 -2.60 1.92
C LEU A 149 -12.15 -3.29 3.26
N PRO A 150 -13.14 -3.90 3.97
CA PRO A 150 -12.86 -4.58 5.22
C PRO A 150 -11.97 -5.81 5.03
N LEU A 151 -12.05 -6.52 3.90
CA LEU A 151 -11.15 -7.64 3.61
C LEU A 151 -9.69 -7.19 3.47
N ALA A 152 -9.42 -6.09 2.76
CA ALA A 152 -8.08 -5.54 2.63
C ALA A 152 -7.51 -5.13 3.99
N THR A 153 -8.32 -4.44 4.80
CA THR A 153 -7.93 -4.02 6.15
C THR A 153 -7.65 -5.22 7.07
N MET A 154 -8.53 -6.23 7.05
CA MET A 154 -8.33 -7.46 7.82
C MET A 154 -7.06 -8.19 7.39
N LEU A 155 -6.82 -8.32 6.08
CA LEU A 155 -5.62 -8.93 5.51
C LEU A 155 -4.34 -8.19 5.91
N SER A 156 -4.33 -6.86 5.85
CA SER A 156 -3.19 -6.05 6.28
C SER A 156 -2.92 -6.20 7.79
N ALA A 157 -3.98 -6.14 8.62
CA ALA A 157 -3.84 -6.32 10.06
C ALA A 157 -3.33 -7.72 10.43
N GLU A 158 -3.88 -8.78 9.83
CA GLU A 158 -3.47 -10.16 10.03
C GLU A 158 -2.02 -10.40 9.58
N THR A 159 -1.62 -9.81 8.45
CA THR A 159 -0.23 -9.85 7.97
C THR A 159 0.73 -9.23 8.98
N ALA A 160 0.41 -8.05 9.50
CA ALA A 160 1.23 -7.37 10.49
C ALA A 160 1.29 -8.13 11.84
N LEU A 161 0.19 -8.80 12.22
CA LEU A 161 0.12 -9.67 13.39
C LEU A 161 0.87 -11.02 13.21
N GLY A 162 1.19 -11.39 11.97
CA GLY A 162 1.80 -12.68 11.63
C GLY A 162 0.80 -13.85 11.61
N VAL A 163 -0.47 -13.58 11.34
CA VAL A 163 -1.52 -14.61 11.21
C VAL A 163 -1.49 -15.19 9.80
N THR A 164 -1.19 -16.48 9.68
CA THR A 164 -1.06 -17.19 8.40
C THR A 164 -1.71 -18.58 8.45
N PRO A 165 -2.58 -18.94 7.48
CA PRO A 165 -3.12 -18.09 6.41
C PRO A 165 -4.14 -17.07 6.95
N SER A 166 -4.24 -15.91 6.29
CA SER A 166 -5.26 -14.92 6.61
C SER A 166 -6.67 -15.44 6.33
N ALA A 167 -7.64 -15.11 7.20
CA ALA A 167 -9.05 -15.44 6.99
C ALA A 167 -9.63 -14.69 5.79
N ALA A 168 -9.12 -13.49 5.49
CA ALA A 168 -9.59 -12.64 4.40
C ALA A 168 -9.39 -13.29 3.01
N LEU A 169 -8.41 -14.20 2.89
CA LEU A 169 -8.13 -14.92 1.65
C LEU A 169 -9.13 -16.04 1.35
N ARG A 170 -10.03 -16.36 2.29
CA ARG A 170 -11.11 -17.34 2.06
C ARG A 170 -12.25 -16.76 1.23
N HIS A 171 -12.35 -15.44 1.15
CA HIS A 171 -13.37 -14.75 0.37
C HIS A 171 -12.88 -14.54 -1.06
N VAL A 172 -13.74 -14.90 -2.03
CA VAL A 172 -13.50 -14.64 -3.45
C VAL A 172 -14.12 -13.30 -3.81
N LEU A 173 -13.28 -12.36 -4.25
CA LEU A 173 -13.78 -11.08 -4.77
C LEU A 173 -14.32 -11.27 -6.18
N PRO A 174 -15.43 -10.61 -6.54
CA PRO A 174 -15.89 -10.58 -7.93
C PRO A 174 -14.88 -9.82 -8.80
N GLU A 175 -14.71 -10.23 -10.06
CA GLU A 175 -13.70 -9.65 -10.96
C GLU A 175 -13.82 -8.12 -11.07
N SER A 176 -15.07 -7.64 -11.12
CA SER A 176 -15.39 -6.20 -11.16
C SER A 176 -14.89 -5.40 -9.95
N ALA A 177 -14.61 -6.04 -8.80
CA ALA A 177 -14.03 -5.36 -7.65
C ALA A 177 -12.58 -4.94 -7.91
N TYR A 178 -11.81 -5.73 -8.68
CA TYR A 178 -10.43 -5.38 -9.05
C TYR A 178 -10.36 -4.14 -9.94
N ASP A 179 -11.43 -3.80 -10.65
CA ASP A 179 -11.56 -2.57 -11.44
C ASP A 179 -11.90 -1.33 -10.58
N THR A 180 -11.64 -1.41 -9.27
CA THR A 180 -11.92 -0.34 -8.33
C THR A 180 -10.74 -0.04 -7.42
N VAL A 181 -10.70 1.17 -6.84
CA VAL A 181 -9.74 1.54 -5.79
C VAL A 181 -9.76 0.58 -4.58
N PHE A 182 -10.91 -0.02 -4.27
CA PHE A 182 -11.04 -1.01 -3.20
C PHE A 182 -10.38 -2.35 -3.56
N GLY A 183 -10.52 -2.79 -4.81
CA GLY A 183 -9.85 -3.99 -5.29
C GLY A 183 -8.35 -3.83 -5.39
N VAL A 184 -7.85 -2.67 -5.86
CA VAL A 184 -6.41 -2.36 -5.85
C VAL A 184 -5.83 -2.40 -4.44
N ARG A 185 -6.56 -1.83 -3.48
CA ARG A 185 -6.17 -1.88 -2.07
C ARG A 185 -6.11 -3.30 -1.52
N TYR A 186 -7.06 -4.17 -1.90
CA TYR A 186 -7.02 -5.59 -1.57
C TYR A 186 -5.83 -6.30 -2.24
N LEU A 187 -5.55 -6.04 -3.53
CA LEU A 187 -4.40 -6.59 -4.25
C LEU A 187 -3.09 -6.21 -3.56
N TYR A 188 -2.94 -4.95 -3.15
CA TYR A 188 -1.78 -4.50 -2.40
C TYR A 188 -1.64 -5.26 -1.08
N ALA A 189 -2.72 -5.38 -0.30
CA ALA A 189 -2.71 -6.13 0.95
C ALA A 189 -2.35 -7.62 0.73
N ARG A 190 -2.85 -8.24 -0.34
CA ARG A 190 -2.53 -9.63 -0.72
C ARG A 190 -1.09 -9.79 -1.15
N GLY A 191 -0.57 -8.87 -1.95
CA GLY A 191 0.84 -8.85 -2.34
C GLY A 191 1.76 -8.75 -1.12
N MET A 192 1.44 -7.89 -0.16
CA MET A 192 2.20 -7.78 1.09
C MET A 192 2.07 -9.04 1.98
N HIS A 193 0.91 -9.69 2.01
CA HIS A 193 0.75 -10.98 2.69
C HIS A 193 1.57 -12.09 2.05
N HIS A 194 1.59 -12.16 0.72
CA HIS A 194 2.46 -13.08 -0.02
C HIS A 194 3.94 -12.83 0.30
N LEU A 195 4.34 -11.55 0.37
CA LEU A 195 5.72 -11.21 0.73
C LEU A 195 6.07 -11.64 2.17
N ALA A 196 5.16 -11.43 3.12
CA ALA A 196 5.32 -11.85 4.51
C ALA A 196 5.38 -13.38 4.68
N THR A 197 4.78 -14.13 3.76
CA THR A 197 4.76 -15.60 3.73
C THR A 197 5.78 -16.22 2.76
N GLU A 198 6.80 -15.45 2.39
CA GLU A 198 7.92 -15.85 1.51
C GLU A 198 7.52 -16.25 0.07
N ARG A 199 6.31 -15.90 -0.36
CA ARG A 199 5.82 -16.09 -1.74
C ARG A 199 6.17 -14.89 -2.60
N VAL A 200 7.47 -14.62 -2.76
CA VAL A 200 7.99 -13.40 -3.40
C VAL A 200 7.45 -13.20 -4.82
N LEU A 201 7.36 -14.25 -5.65
CA LEU A 201 6.85 -14.12 -7.03
C LEU A 201 5.37 -13.74 -7.07
N ALA A 202 4.56 -14.33 -6.19
CA ALA A 202 3.14 -14.01 -6.10
C ALA A 202 2.91 -12.59 -5.56
N ALA A 203 3.80 -12.13 -4.66
CA ALA A 203 3.80 -10.74 -4.20
C ALA A 203 4.09 -9.77 -5.34
N VAL A 204 5.13 -10.03 -6.13
CA VAL A 204 5.50 -9.19 -7.28
C VAL A 204 4.35 -9.10 -8.28
N ALA A 205 3.71 -10.21 -8.62
CA ALA A 205 2.57 -10.23 -9.55
C ALA A 205 1.42 -9.32 -9.08
N ASP A 206 1.00 -9.44 -7.81
CA ASP A 206 -0.07 -8.61 -7.25
C ASP A 206 0.31 -7.11 -7.20
N LEU A 207 1.56 -6.80 -6.87
CA LEU A 207 2.05 -5.42 -6.74
C LEU A 207 2.27 -4.75 -8.10
N GLU A 208 2.76 -5.48 -9.11
CA GLU A 208 2.79 -5.00 -10.48
C GLU A 208 1.38 -4.75 -11.03
N GLU A 209 0.42 -5.63 -10.69
CA GLU A 209 -0.97 -5.45 -11.09
C GLU A 209 -1.60 -4.19 -10.48
N CYS A 210 -1.30 -3.88 -9.21
CA CYS A 210 -1.65 -2.61 -8.60
C CYS A 210 -1.12 -1.43 -9.45
N GLY A 211 0.18 -1.48 -9.79
CA GLY A 211 0.83 -0.43 -10.58
C GLY A 211 0.21 -0.27 -11.96
N ARG A 212 -0.03 -1.36 -12.70
CA ARG A 212 -0.66 -1.31 -14.03
C ARG A 212 -2.05 -0.67 -13.98
N ARG A 213 -2.87 -1.05 -13.00
CA ARG A 213 -4.23 -0.53 -12.86
C ARG A 213 -4.23 0.96 -12.50
N MET A 214 -3.49 1.33 -11.46
CA MET A 214 -3.45 2.71 -10.97
C MET A 214 -2.90 3.68 -12.02
N THR A 215 -1.78 3.32 -12.66
CA THR A 215 -1.20 4.14 -13.74
C THR A 215 -2.13 4.20 -14.97
N GLY A 216 -2.75 3.08 -15.35
CA GLY A 216 -3.72 3.01 -16.45
C GLY A 216 -5.04 3.75 -16.21
N TRP A 217 -5.32 4.15 -14.95
CA TRP A 217 -6.46 5.00 -14.59
C TRP A 217 -6.07 6.47 -14.39
N GLY A 218 -4.77 6.80 -14.40
CA GLY A 218 -4.30 8.12 -13.98
C GLY A 218 -4.51 8.39 -12.48
N LEU A 219 -4.62 7.33 -11.67
CA LEU A 219 -4.88 7.38 -10.23
C LEU A 219 -3.69 6.81 -9.43
N ASP A 220 -2.47 7.21 -9.78
CA ASP A 220 -1.27 6.80 -9.04
C ASP A 220 -1.19 7.54 -7.70
N LEU A 221 -1.93 7.03 -6.71
CA LEU A 221 -2.05 7.55 -5.34
C LEU A 221 -1.27 6.68 -4.33
N PRO A 222 0.00 7.03 -4.03
CA PRO A 222 0.83 6.39 -3.04
C PRO A 222 0.19 6.09 -1.68
N SER A 223 -0.58 7.04 -1.14
CA SER A 223 -1.19 6.89 0.17
C SER A 223 -2.30 5.84 0.17
N LEU A 224 -2.86 5.45 -0.98
CA LEU A 224 -3.84 4.37 -1.11
C LEU A 224 -3.15 3.00 -1.23
N ALA A 225 -2.24 2.88 -2.19
CA ALA A 225 -1.48 1.65 -2.45
C ALA A 225 -0.08 2.02 -2.94
N PRO A 226 0.94 2.02 -2.04
CA PRO A 226 2.29 2.41 -2.39
C PRO A 226 3.03 1.25 -3.07
N TRP A 227 2.51 0.80 -4.21
CA TRP A 227 2.91 -0.42 -4.91
C TRP A 227 4.40 -0.45 -5.27
N ARG A 228 5.04 0.69 -5.58
CA ARG A 228 6.49 0.77 -5.79
C ARG A 228 7.29 0.39 -4.56
N THR A 229 6.88 0.85 -3.37
CA THR A 229 7.56 0.48 -2.11
C THR A 229 7.33 -0.98 -1.76
N GLY A 230 6.15 -1.54 -2.08
CA GLY A 230 5.89 -2.96 -1.98
C GLY A 230 6.80 -3.78 -2.90
N LEU A 231 6.93 -3.38 -4.17
CA LEU A 231 7.84 -4.01 -5.13
C LEU A 231 9.29 -3.89 -4.65
N ALA A 232 9.67 -2.73 -4.13
CA ALA A 232 11.00 -2.51 -3.57
C ALA A 232 11.28 -3.45 -2.40
N ALA A 233 10.32 -3.68 -1.51
CA ALA A 233 10.44 -4.66 -0.44
C ALA A 233 10.60 -6.10 -0.98
N ALA A 234 9.92 -6.46 -2.07
CA ALA A 234 10.13 -7.74 -2.76
C ALA A 234 11.54 -7.84 -3.37
N HIS A 235 12.04 -6.76 -3.99
CA HIS A 235 13.40 -6.69 -4.50
C HIS A 235 14.46 -6.82 -3.39
N LEU A 236 14.23 -6.23 -2.21
CA LEU A 236 15.10 -6.40 -1.05
C LEU A 236 15.14 -7.87 -0.58
N ARG A 237 14.01 -8.59 -0.58
CA ARG A 237 13.99 -10.03 -0.29
C ARG A 237 14.80 -10.85 -1.29
N ALA A 238 14.89 -10.39 -2.53
CA ALA A 238 15.69 -10.99 -3.59
C ALA A 238 17.15 -10.46 -3.63
N GLY A 239 17.60 -9.68 -2.64
CA GLY A 239 18.96 -9.13 -2.59
C GLY A 239 19.24 -7.97 -3.56
N ARG A 240 18.22 -7.49 -4.29
CA ARG A 240 18.37 -6.46 -5.34
C ARG A 240 18.25 -5.05 -4.77
N VAL A 241 19.26 -4.65 -4.00
CA VAL A 241 19.26 -3.39 -3.22
C VAL A 241 19.13 -2.15 -4.10
N ARG A 242 19.87 -2.09 -5.22
CA ARG A 242 19.80 -0.95 -6.16
C ARG A 242 18.42 -0.79 -6.80
N ALA A 243 17.81 -1.89 -7.25
CA ALA A 243 16.46 -1.87 -7.83
C ALA A 243 15.41 -1.40 -6.82
N ALA A 244 15.52 -1.84 -5.56
CA ALA A 244 14.65 -1.39 -4.50
C ALA A 244 14.80 0.13 -4.22
N ALA A 245 16.03 0.65 -4.24
CA ALA A 245 16.26 2.07 -4.04
C ALA A 245 15.66 2.93 -5.16
N LEU A 246 15.81 2.51 -6.42
CA LEU A 246 15.21 3.21 -7.56
C LEU A 246 13.69 3.30 -7.45
N LEU A 247 13.02 2.19 -7.13
CA LEU A 247 11.56 2.16 -6.93
C LEU A 247 11.10 3.07 -5.78
N ALA A 248 11.87 3.14 -4.69
CA ALA A 248 11.57 4.03 -3.57
C ALA A 248 11.76 5.51 -3.95
N ASP A 249 12.78 5.85 -4.74
CA ASP A 249 12.98 7.21 -5.25
C ASP A 249 11.87 7.61 -6.23
N GLU A 250 11.49 6.72 -7.15
CA GLU A 250 10.36 6.94 -8.07
C GLU A 250 9.07 7.24 -7.31
N GLN A 251 8.83 6.54 -6.19
CA GLN A 251 7.70 6.82 -5.33
C GLN A 251 7.78 8.23 -4.75
N LEU A 252 8.93 8.61 -4.18
CA LEU A 252 9.13 9.92 -3.55
C LEU A 252 9.07 11.09 -4.53
N ALA A 253 9.32 10.84 -5.81
CA ALA A 253 9.25 11.86 -6.86
C ALA A 253 7.81 12.23 -7.25
N LEU A 254 6.80 11.45 -6.85
CA LEU A 254 5.39 11.75 -7.15
C LEU A 254 4.88 12.91 -6.29
N PRO A 255 4.14 13.89 -6.85
CA PRO A 255 3.45 14.92 -6.07
C PRO A 255 2.51 14.31 -5.00
N ALA A 256 1.83 13.22 -5.36
CA ALA A 256 0.95 12.46 -4.49
C ALA A 256 1.67 11.72 -3.33
N ALA A 257 3.01 11.74 -3.28
CA ALA A 257 3.81 11.22 -2.17
C ALA A 257 4.04 12.24 -1.04
N ALA A 258 3.34 13.39 -1.06
CA ALA A 258 3.35 14.38 0.00
C ALA A 258 2.97 13.83 1.39
N SER A 259 2.28 12.68 1.45
CA SER A 259 1.94 11.99 2.70
C SER A 259 3.19 11.51 3.44
N ARG A 260 3.27 11.85 4.73
CA ARG A 260 4.28 11.42 5.69
C ARG A 260 4.34 9.90 5.80
N TYR A 261 3.18 9.24 5.83
CA TYR A 261 3.09 7.77 5.84
C TYR A 261 3.81 7.16 4.62
N THR A 262 3.54 7.69 3.43
CA THR A 262 4.17 7.22 2.18
C THR A 262 5.68 7.44 2.22
N ARG A 263 6.11 8.64 2.61
CA ARG A 263 7.54 8.98 2.72
C ARG A 263 8.25 8.05 3.69
N ALA A 264 7.65 7.74 4.83
CA ALA A 264 8.21 6.83 5.83
C ALA A 264 8.42 5.40 5.29
N LEU A 265 7.48 4.88 4.50
CA LEU A 265 7.64 3.58 3.83
C LEU A 265 8.84 3.56 2.88
N ALA A 266 9.02 4.61 2.07
CA ALA A 266 10.15 4.73 1.17
C ALA A 266 11.49 4.86 1.93
N LEU A 267 11.52 5.64 3.02
CA LEU A 267 12.70 5.79 3.87
C LEU A 267 13.16 4.46 4.48
N ARG A 268 12.23 3.59 4.91
CA ARG A 268 12.57 2.24 5.40
C ARG A 268 13.26 1.38 4.33
N VAL A 269 12.77 1.44 3.09
CA VAL A 269 13.41 0.73 1.96
C VAL A 269 14.80 1.30 1.69
N LEU A 270 14.92 2.63 1.62
CA LEU A 270 16.17 3.32 1.31
C LEU A 270 17.25 3.11 2.38
N ALA A 271 16.86 2.91 3.65
CA ALA A 271 17.79 2.65 4.75
C ALA A 271 18.77 1.50 4.46
N ARG A 272 18.35 0.50 3.67
CA ARG A 272 19.21 -0.63 3.27
C ARG A 272 20.39 -0.21 2.38
N SER A 273 20.21 0.84 1.58
CA SER A 273 21.19 1.31 0.59
C SER A 273 21.93 2.58 1.03
N ARG A 274 21.30 3.42 1.86
CA ARG A 274 21.77 4.77 2.21
C ARG A 274 22.09 4.95 3.69
N GLY A 275 21.92 3.89 4.50
CA GLY A 275 22.31 3.88 5.91
C GLY A 275 21.13 3.85 6.88
N ALA A 276 21.40 3.29 8.06
CA ALA A 276 20.40 3.00 9.08
C ALA A 276 19.69 4.25 9.64
N GLY A 277 20.33 5.43 9.58
CA GLY A 277 19.75 6.69 10.08
C GLY A 277 18.39 7.04 9.46
N LEU A 278 18.11 6.58 8.24
CA LEU A 278 16.80 6.76 7.60
C LEU A 278 15.67 6.01 8.32
N LEU A 279 15.96 4.97 9.10
CA LEU A 279 14.95 4.28 9.93
C LEU A 279 14.47 5.14 11.09
N HIS A 280 15.34 5.99 11.65
CA HIS A 280 14.94 6.95 12.67
C HIS A 280 14.00 8.01 12.07
N GLN A 281 14.38 8.56 10.91
CA GLN A 281 13.53 9.50 10.18
C GLN A 281 12.18 8.87 9.79
N ALA A 282 12.17 7.62 9.33
CA ALA A 282 10.93 6.91 9.04
C ALA A 282 10.05 6.79 10.29
N ALA A 283 10.62 6.49 11.46
CA ALA A 283 9.86 6.40 12.71
C ALA A 283 9.21 7.74 13.09
N GLU A 284 9.92 8.86 12.95
CA GLU A 284 9.37 10.20 13.18
C GLU A 284 8.21 10.51 12.22
N GLU A 285 8.37 10.17 10.93
CA GLU A 285 7.32 10.38 9.93
C GLU A 285 6.08 9.51 10.19
N PHE A 286 6.25 8.24 10.58
CA PHE A 286 5.14 7.39 10.98
C PHE A 286 4.42 7.92 12.23
N ARG A 287 5.17 8.37 13.24
CA ARG A 287 4.58 8.98 14.44
C ARG A 287 3.76 10.22 14.10
N ALA A 288 4.30 11.09 13.23
CA ALA A 288 3.60 12.27 12.76
C ALA A 288 2.35 11.94 11.91
N ALA A 289 2.37 10.83 11.18
CA ALA A 289 1.21 10.31 10.45
C ALA A 289 0.21 9.55 11.34
N GLY A 290 0.56 9.26 12.59
CA GLY A 290 -0.28 8.55 13.56
C GLY A 290 -0.10 7.03 13.60
N ASP A 291 0.79 6.44 12.82
CA ASP A 291 1.05 4.99 12.81
C ASP A 291 2.13 4.60 13.83
N ARG A 292 1.68 4.30 15.06
CA ARG A 292 2.59 3.92 16.16
C ARG A 292 3.25 2.56 15.95
N TYR A 293 2.56 1.62 15.30
CA TYR A 293 3.10 0.30 15.02
C TYR A 293 4.28 0.40 14.05
N ALA A 294 4.10 1.11 12.93
CA ALA A 294 5.16 1.28 11.95
C ALA A 294 6.35 2.07 12.51
N ALA A 295 6.11 3.06 13.40
CA ALA A 295 7.17 3.74 14.13
C ALA A 295 7.97 2.76 15.02
N ALA A 296 7.28 1.94 15.81
CA ALA A 296 7.91 0.94 16.68
C ALA A 296 8.74 -0.08 15.90
N VAL A 297 8.22 -0.58 14.76
CA VAL A 297 8.95 -1.51 13.89
C VAL A 297 10.19 -0.85 13.29
N SER A 298 10.10 0.40 12.84
CA SER A 298 11.25 1.13 12.27
C SER A 298 12.38 1.31 13.30
N LEU A 299 12.02 1.64 14.54
CA LEU A 299 12.99 1.74 15.65
C LEU A 299 13.59 0.37 16.01
N ALA A 300 12.78 -0.69 16.02
CA ALA A 300 13.30 -2.05 16.26
C ALA A 300 14.28 -2.50 15.17
N GLU A 301 13.99 -2.19 13.90
CA GLU A 301 14.92 -2.42 12.79
C GLU A 301 16.22 -1.61 12.96
N LEU A 302 16.12 -0.34 13.36
CA LEU A 302 17.29 0.52 13.61
C LEU A 302 18.16 -0.04 14.73
N SER A 303 17.55 -0.42 15.86
CA SER A 303 18.24 -1.03 17.00
C SER A 303 19.03 -2.27 16.59
N ARG A 304 18.46 -3.12 15.72
CA ARG A 304 19.19 -4.27 15.17
C ARG A 304 20.39 -3.86 14.32
N THR A 305 20.21 -2.93 13.38
CA THR A 305 21.31 -2.50 12.52
C THR A 305 22.44 -1.83 13.32
N LEU A 306 22.13 -1.11 14.39
CA LEU A 306 23.13 -0.56 15.31
C LEU A 306 23.86 -1.64 16.12
N THR A 307 23.14 -2.70 16.53
CA THR A 307 23.74 -3.85 17.21
C THR A 307 24.74 -4.57 16.30
N GLU A 308 24.39 -4.75 15.03
CA GLU A 308 25.26 -5.33 13.99
C GLU A 308 26.45 -4.41 13.66
N GLY A 309 26.24 -3.09 13.69
CA GLY A 309 27.26 -2.06 13.44
C GLY A 309 28.19 -1.76 14.62
N GLY A 310 28.02 -2.41 15.78
CA GLY A 310 28.92 -2.27 16.92
C GLY A 310 28.64 -1.12 17.89
N ASP A 311 27.44 -0.52 17.87
CA ASP A 311 27.02 0.50 18.86
C ASP A 311 25.90 -0.05 19.78
N PRO A 312 26.25 -0.87 20.80
CA PRO A 312 25.28 -1.49 21.69
C PRO A 312 24.61 -0.50 22.65
N ALA A 313 25.22 0.66 22.90
CA ALA A 313 24.67 1.66 23.80
C ALA A 313 23.49 2.38 23.14
N GLU A 314 23.67 2.85 21.90
CA GLU A 314 22.60 3.46 21.12
C GLU A 314 21.52 2.43 20.77
N ALA A 315 21.91 1.21 20.38
CA ALA A 315 20.97 0.13 20.08
C ALA A 315 19.97 -0.13 21.24
N ARG A 316 20.45 -0.12 22.50
CA ARG A 316 19.59 -0.27 23.69
C ARG A 316 18.69 0.93 23.96
N ARG A 317 19.12 2.15 23.64
CA ARG A 317 18.26 3.35 23.74
C ARG A 317 17.11 3.25 22.73
N VAL A 318 17.45 2.95 21.47
CA VAL A 318 16.47 2.79 20.39
C VAL A 318 15.51 1.63 20.66
N ALA A 319 15.99 0.48 21.17
CA ALA A 319 15.14 -0.65 21.54
C ALA A 319 14.08 -0.28 22.58
N ARG A 320 14.48 0.47 23.63
CA ARG A 320 13.52 0.94 24.66
C ARG A 320 12.45 1.83 24.04
N SER A 321 12.83 2.76 23.17
CA SER A 321 11.87 3.62 22.46
C SER A 321 10.92 2.80 21.59
N ALA A 322 11.42 1.79 20.86
CA ALA A 322 10.58 0.87 20.09
C ALA A 322 9.56 0.13 21.00
N THR A 323 10.00 -0.39 22.14
CA THR A 323 9.14 -1.07 23.11
C THR A 323 8.08 -0.14 23.71
N ASP A 324 8.42 1.11 23.99
CA ASP A 324 7.46 2.08 24.57
C ASP A 324 6.36 2.46 23.56
N GLU A 325 6.72 2.68 22.28
CA GLU A 325 5.73 2.84 21.21
C GLU A 325 4.84 1.60 21.05
N ALA A 326 5.44 0.41 21.13
CA ALA A 326 4.73 -0.86 21.01
C ALA A 326 3.70 -1.06 22.12
N LYS A 327 4.02 -0.68 23.36
CA LYS A 327 3.09 -0.74 24.50
C LYS A 327 1.86 0.14 24.25
N LEU A 328 2.06 1.34 23.73
CA LEU A 328 0.99 2.30 23.48
C LEU A 328 -0.02 1.86 22.41
N CYS A 329 0.37 0.97 21.49
CA CYS A 329 -0.51 0.35 20.51
C CYS A 329 -0.80 -1.14 20.78
N GLY A 330 -0.32 -1.65 21.93
CA GLY A 330 -0.56 -3.01 22.42
C GLY A 330 0.23 -4.12 21.73
N VAL A 331 1.19 -3.83 20.85
CA VAL A 331 1.89 -4.80 19.97
C VAL A 331 3.29 -5.18 20.44
N THR A 332 3.55 -5.12 21.74
CA THR A 332 4.87 -5.38 22.34
C THR A 332 5.46 -6.72 21.89
N ASP A 333 4.64 -7.78 21.84
CA ASP A 333 5.03 -9.12 21.40
C ASP A 333 5.57 -9.15 19.96
N LEU A 334 5.00 -8.34 19.06
CA LEU A 334 5.43 -8.26 17.66
C LEU A 334 6.80 -7.57 17.54
N VAL A 335 6.96 -6.44 18.23
CA VAL A 335 8.19 -5.64 18.20
C VAL A 335 9.34 -6.39 18.84
N ASP A 336 9.05 -7.11 19.92
CA ASP A 336 9.95 -8.05 20.55
C ASP A 336 10.46 -9.13 19.58
N ARG A 337 9.60 -9.67 18.72
CA ARG A 337 10.03 -10.60 17.66
C ARG A 337 10.98 -9.91 16.68
N VAL A 338 10.69 -8.67 16.29
CA VAL A 338 11.59 -7.90 15.41
C VAL A 338 12.95 -7.65 16.06
N LEU A 339 12.98 -7.34 17.35
CA LEU A 339 14.22 -7.15 18.12
C LEU A 339 15.03 -8.45 18.26
N ARG A 340 14.34 -9.59 18.43
CA ARG A 340 14.96 -10.91 18.63
C ARG A 340 15.34 -11.61 17.32
N HIS A 341 14.67 -11.31 16.22
CA HIS A 341 14.89 -11.97 14.94
C HIS A 341 16.20 -11.48 14.32
N ARG A 342 17.23 -12.33 14.39
CA ARG A 342 18.37 -12.26 13.48
C ARG A 342 17.89 -12.75 12.12
N PRO A 343 17.92 -11.94 11.05
CA PRO A 343 17.73 -12.49 9.72
C PRO A 343 18.75 -13.62 9.54
N ALA A 344 18.33 -14.72 8.91
CA ALA A 344 19.30 -15.69 8.37
C ALA A 344 20.36 -14.89 7.62
N ALA A 345 21.64 -15.21 7.87
CA ALA A 345 22.79 -14.51 7.32
C ALA A 345 22.46 -14.02 5.91
N HIS A 346 22.46 -12.69 5.73
CA HIS A 346 22.15 -12.09 4.44
C HIS A 346 22.95 -12.84 3.39
N PRO A 347 22.33 -13.39 2.33
CA PRO A 347 23.15 -13.75 1.17
C PRO A 347 23.91 -12.47 0.84
N GLU A 348 25.23 -12.56 0.88
CA GLU A 348 26.16 -11.55 0.38
C GLU A 348 25.51 -10.86 -0.83
N PRO A 349 25.58 -9.52 -0.93
CA PRO A 349 24.93 -8.78 -2.02
C PRO A 349 25.28 -9.48 -3.31
N THR A 350 24.27 -10.08 -3.93
CA THR A 350 24.47 -10.93 -5.09
C THR A 350 24.59 -10.04 -6.33
N ASP A 351 25.45 -9.02 -6.21
CA ASP A 351 25.86 -8.10 -7.26
C ASP A 351 26.80 -8.82 -8.26
N ALA A 352 27.34 -9.99 -7.90
CA ALA A 352 28.29 -10.72 -8.75
C ALA A 352 27.73 -11.15 -10.11
N ALA A 353 26.42 -11.46 -10.23
CA ALA A 353 25.83 -11.80 -11.53
C ALA A 353 25.33 -10.58 -12.34
N PHE A 354 25.11 -9.44 -11.67
CA PHE A 354 24.63 -8.22 -12.31
C PHE A 354 25.76 -7.27 -12.70
N ALA A 355 26.95 -7.39 -12.10
CA ALA A 355 28.11 -6.55 -12.39
C ALA A 355 28.51 -6.56 -13.88
N ASP A 356 28.31 -7.69 -14.57
CA ASP A 356 28.66 -7.83 -15.99
C ASP A 356 27.58 -7.29 -16.96
N LEU A 357 26.38 -7.00 -16.46
CA LEU A 357 25.26 -6.48 -17.26
C LEU A 357 25.20 -4.95 -17.18
N SER A 358 25.07 -4.29 -18.34
CA SER A 358 24.73 -2.86 -18.39
C SER A 358 23.32 -2.60 -17.85
N GLU A 359 23.02 -1.39 -17.35
CA GLU A 359 21.69 -1.05 -16.82
C GLU A 359 20.53 -1.36 -17.77
N ALA A 360 20.73 -1.18 -19.09
CA ALA A 360 19.74 -1.54 -20.10
C ALA A 360 19.51 -3.06 -20.16
N GLU A 361 20.59 -3.85 -20.10
CA GLU A 361 20.54 -5.32 -20.08
C GLU A 361 19.90 -5.83 -18.78
N GLN A 362 20.18 -5.20 -17.63
CA GLN A 362 19.58 -5.56 -16.34
C GLN A 362 18.06 -5.36 -16.33
N ARG A 363 17.58 -4.22 -16.87
CA ARG A 363 16.13 -3.94 -16.98
C ARG A 363 15.43 -4.94 -17.89
N VAL A 364 16.02 -5.25 -19.06
CA VAL A 364 15.48 -6.26 -19.98
C VAL A 364 15.50 -7.67 -19.37
N ALA A 365 16.60 -8.07 -18.72
CA ALA A 365 16.73 -9.36 -18.07
C ALA A 365 15.71 -9.55 -16.94
N THR A 366 15.50 -8.50 -16.14
CA THR A 366 14.55 -8.51 -15.03
C THR A 366 13.12 -8.69 -15.56
N LEU A 367 12.69 -7.84 -16.50
CA LEU A 367 11.34 -7.95 -17.07
C LEU A 367 11.12 -9.28 -17.80
N ALA A 368 12.16 -9.82 -18.45
CA ALA A 368 12.05 -11.11 -19.11
C ALA A 368 11.93 -12.29 -18.14
N ALA A 369 12.63 -12.23 -17.00
CA ALA A 369 12.53 -13.19 -15.91
C ALA A 369 11.19 -13.12 -15.16
N LEU A 370 10.53 -11.95 -15.18
CA LEU A 370 9.16 -11.77 -14.71
C LEU A 370 8.10 -12.30 -15.68
N GLY A 371 8.51 -12.80 -16.86
CA GLY A 371 7.63 -13.44 -17.83
C GLY A 371 7.06 -12.52 -18.92
N HIS A 372 7.38 -11.22 -18.91
CA HIS A 372 6.87 -10.27 -19.91
C HIS A 372 7.36 -10.58 -21.31
N THR A 373 6.48 -10.68 -22.31
CA THR A 373 6.86 -10.88 -23.71
C THR A 373 7.78 -9.77 -24.23
N ASN A 374 8.55 -10.03 -25.30
CA ASN A 374 9.46 -9.02 -25.84
C ASN A 374 8.73 -7.74 -26.27
N LYS A 375 7.46 -7.85 -26.67
CA LYS A 375 6.58 -6.73 -26.98
C LYS A 375 6.26 -5.90 -25.73
N GLU A 376 5.85 -6.54 -24.64
CA GLU A 376 5.56 -5.84 -23.38
C GLU A 376 6.80 -5.17 -22.78
N ILE A 377 7.97 -5.79 -22.93
CA ILE A 377 9.24 -5.21 -22.50
C ILE A 377 9.59 -3.97 -23.34
N ALA A 378 9.42 -4.06 -24.66
CA ALA A 378 9.67 -2.97 -25.59
C ALA A 378 8.78 -1.77 -25.27
N ASP A 379 7.48 -2.02 -25.04
CA ASP A 379 6.50 -1.01 -24.67
C ASP A 379 6.86 -0.36 -23.32
N ARG A 380 7.24 -1.15 -22.29
CA ARG A 380 7.63 -0.62 -20.97
C ARG A 380 8.91 0.20 -21.00
N LEU A 381 9.91 -0.22 -21.76
CA LEU A 381 11.22 0.43 -21.81
C LEU A 381 11.31 1.52 -22.88
N HIS A 382 10.25 1.76 -23.65
CA HIS A 382 10.21 2.72 -24.76
C HIS A 382 11.31 2.45 -25.80
N VAL A 383 11.53 1.17 -26.12
CA VAL A 383 12.50 0.69 -27.11
C VAL A 383 11.81 -0.22 -28.11
N THR A 384 12.49 -0.61 -29.18
CA THR A 384 11.93 -1.57 -30.14
C THR A 384 12.03 -3.01 -29.63
N VAL A 385 11.14 -3.90 -30.10
CA VAL A 385 11.22 -5.35 -29.83
C VAL A 385 12.57 -5.92 -30.24
N SER A 386 13.14 -5.44 -31.36
CA SER A 386 14.48 -5.84 -31.80
C SER A 386 15.58 -5.45 -30.81
N THR A 387 15.48 -4.26 -30.20
CA THR A 387 16.40 -3.82 -29.14
C THR A 387 16.32 -4.74 -27.92
N VAL A 388 15.12 -5.17 -27.53
CA VAL A 388 14.91 -6.14 -26.45
C VAL A 388 15.55 -7.49 -26.77
N GLU A 389 15.37 -8.01 -27.97
CA GLU A 389 15.97 -9.27 -28.42
C GLU A 389 17.50 -9.22 -28.42
N GLN A 390 18.08 -8.10 -28.86
CA GLN A 390 19.52 -7.87 -28.82
C GLN A 390 20.04 -7.85 -27.38
N HIS A 391 19.36 -7.16 -26.47
CA HIS A 391 19.71 -7.16 -25.06
C HIS A 391 19.60 -8.56 -24.44
N LEU A 392 18.52 -9.30 -24.73
CA LEU A 392 18.35 -10.68 -24.23
C LEU A 392 19.45 -11.61 -24.74
N THR A 393 19.86 -11.48 -25.99
CA THR A 393 20.97 -12.26 -26.56
C THR A 393 22.28 -12.00 -25.81
N ARG A 394 22.58 -10.73 -25.51
CA ARG A 394 23.76 -10.34 -24.73
C ARG A 394 23.67 -10.83 -23.28
N VAL A 395 22.49 -10.71 -22.66
CA VAL A 395 22.21 -11.22 -21.31
C VAL A 395 22.40 -12.73 -21.25
N TYR A 396 21.89 -13.49 -22.21
CA TYR A 396 22.02 -14.95 -22.23
C TYR A 396 23.47 -15.39 -22.31
N ARG A 397 24.25 -14.71 -23.15
CA ARG A 397 25.69 -14.95 -23.27
C ARG A 397 26.43 -14.61 -21.99
N LYS A 398 26.15 -13.46 -21.37
CA LYS A 398 26.82 -12.99 -20.15
C LYS A 398 26.45 -13.82 -18.91
N LEU A 399 25.21 -14.28 -18.83
CA LEU A 399 24.71 -15.08 -17.69
C LEU A 399 24.83 -16.61 -17.89
N GLY A 400 25.32 -17.06 -19.05
CA GLY A 400 25.47 -18.48 -19.36
C GLY A 400 24.15 -19.26 -19.40
N VAL A 401 23.03 -18.61 -19.75
CA VAL A 401 21.70 -19.25 -19.86
C VAL A 401 21.36 -19.56 -21.31
N ARG A 402 20.71 -20.71 -21.53
CA ARG A 402 20.34 -21.18 -22.88
C ARG A 402 18.89 -20.88 -23.21
N ARG A 403 18.02 -20.82 -22.20
CA ARG A 403 16.58 -20.60 -22.38
C ARG A 403 16.09 -19.50 -21.46
N ARG A 404 15.06 -18.80 -21.92
CA ARG A 404 14.36 -17.77 -21.17
C ARG A 404 13.89 -18.25 -19.78
N GLY A 405 13.44 -19.50 -19.68
CA GLY A 405 13.01 -20.12 -18.42
C GLY A 405 14.14 -20.34 -17.41
N ASP A 406 15.40 -20.23 -17.81
CA ASP A 406 16.56 -20.38 -16.93
C ASP A 406 16.96 -19.04 -16.27
N LEU A 407 16.44 -17.91 -16.78
CA LEU A 407 16.71 -16.58 -16.24
C LEU A 407 16.31 -16.45 -14.76
N PRO A 408 15.09 -16.86 -14.33
CA PRO A 408 14.70 -16.69 -12.92
C PRO A 408 15.64 -17.42 -11.96
N ALA A 409 16.06 -18.64 -12.31
CA ALA A 409 16.96 -19.45 -11.50
C ALA A 409 18.37 -18.86 -11.43
N ARG A 410 18.90 -18.33 -12.54
CA ARG A 410 20.25 -17.72 -12.58
C ARG A 410 20.30 -16.33 -11.94
N LEU A 411 19.25 -15.53 -12.10
CA LEU A 411 19.11 -14.25 -11.41
C LEU A 411 18.84 -14.41 -9.89
N ALA A 412 18.47 -15.59 -9.43
CA ALA A 412 18.27 -15.91 -8.01
C ALA A 412 19.53 -16.50 -7.33
N THR A 413 20.44 -17.12 -8.10
CA THR A 413 21.60 -17.85 -7.55
C THR A 413 22.93 -17.11 -7.67
N GLY A 414 23.03 -16.11 -8.55
CA GLY A 414 24.12 -15.13 -8.57
C GLY A 414 25.55 -15.68 -8.77
N ARG A 415 25.71 -16.96 -9.09
CA ARG A 415 27.01 -17.59 -9.33
C ARG A 415 27.44 -17.42 -10.79
N PRO A 416 28.66 -16.91 -11.07
CA PRO A 416 29.26 -17.08 -12.39
C PRO A 416 29.44 -18.58 -12.67
N ALA A 417 29.32 -18.95 -13.96
CA ALA A 417 29.49 -20.32 -14.42
C ALA A 417 30.93 -20.82 -14.25
#